data_AF-A0A961MW03-F1
#
_entry.id   AF-A0A961MW03-F1
#
_cell.length_a   1.000
_cell.length_b   1.000
_cell.length_c   1.000
_cell.angle_alpha   90.00
_cell.angle_beta   90.00
_cell.angle_gamma   90.00
#
_symmetry.space_group_name_H-M   'P 1'
#
loop_
_entity.id
_entity.type
_entity.pdbx_description
1 polymer ?
#
loop_
_entity_poly.entity_id
_entity_poly.type
_entity_poly.pdbx_seq_one_letter_code
_entity_poly.pdbx_strand_id
1 'polypeptide(L)'
;MAKSPTKGTSGRGQRDLRVKVKTAKGRKLSSTRWLERQLNDPYVARARREGFRGRAAFKILELDDRFRFLVPGARVVDLGCAPGGWLQVAVDRVNALGAKQGKKIGRLLGIDLQEVEPL
;
A
#
# COMPACT_ATOMS: atom_id res chain seq x y z
N MET A 1 -4.23 49.51 -2.11
CA MET A 1 -3.03 48.81 -1.59
C MET A 1 -3.31 48.33 -0.18
N ALA A 2 -3.60 47.05 0.03
CA ALA A 2 -3.81 46.46 1.35
C ALA A 2 -2.88 45.25 1.50
N LYS A 3 -2.09 45.25 2.57
CA LYS A 3 -1.00 44.30 2.85
C LYS A 3 -1.56 42.91 3.20
N SER A 4 -1.05 41.86 2.55
CA SER A 4 -1.30 40.47 2.91
C SER A 4 -0.56 40.09 4.21
N PRO A 5 -1.17 39.35 5.15
CA PRO A 5 -0.49 38.93 6.37
C PRO A 5 0.45 37.75 6.07
N THR A 6 1.74 37.95 6.33
CA THR A 6 2.77 36.92 6.32
C THR A 6 2.59 35.99 7.53
N LYS A 7 2.10 34.77 7.29
CA LYS A 7 2.10 33.72 8.32
C LYS A 7 3.52 33.16 8.46
N GLY A 8 4.19 33.52 9.54
CA GLY A 8 5.47 32.95 9.93
C GLY A 8 5.36 31.45 10.17
N THR A 9 5.96 30.65 9.30
CA THR A 9 6.16 29.22 9.52
C THR A 9 7.41 29.04 10.38
N SER A 10 7.22 28.86 11.68
CA SER A 10 8.29 28.39 12.56
C SER A 10 8.76 27.02 12.07
N GLY A 11 10.08 26.84 11.94
CA GLY A 11 10.77 25.68 11.38
C GLY A 11 10.63 24.38 12.19
N ARG A 12 9.43 24.07 12.65
CA ARG A 12 9.06 22.73 13.13
C ARG A 12 8.84 21.90 11.87
N GLY A 13 9.82 21.04 11.54
CA GLY A 13 9.69 20.10 10.43
C GLY A 13 8.33 19.42 10.45
N GLN A 14 7.73 19.22 9.27
CA GLN A 14 6.46 18.53 9.07
C GLN A 14 6.52 17.12 9.67
N ARG A 15 6.38 16.98 10.99
CA ARG A 15 5.95 15.74 11.60
C ARG A 15 4.44 15.75 11.43
N ASP A 16 3.96 14.84 10.60
CA ASP A 16 2.53 14.57 10.50
C ASP A 16 1.97 14.39 11.92
N LEU A 17 0.97 15.20 12.25
CA LEU A 17 0.37 15.19 13.57
C LEU A 17 -0.25 13.82 13.83
N ARG A 18 0.10 13.20 14.96
CA ARG A 18 -0.45 11.90 15.36
C ARG A 18 -1.98 11.95 15.34
N VAL A 19 -2.59 11.13 14.49
CA VAL A 19 -4.05 11.05 14.32
C VAL A 19 -4.64 10.17 15.42
N LYS A 20 -5.61 10.70 16.17
CA LYS A 20 -6.39 9.94 17.16
C LYS A 20 -7.68 9.40 16.55
N VAL A 21 -8.18 8.29 17.09
CA VAL A 21 -9.47 7.72 16.68
C VAL A 21 -10.60 8.63 17.14
N LYS A 22 -11.39 9.17 16.19
CA LYS A 22 -12.48 10.11 16.48
C LYS A 22 -13.69 9.47 17.17
N THR A 23 -13.91 8.16 16.98
CA THR A 23 -15.10 7.43 17.46
C THR A 23 -14.72 6.30 18.44
N ALA A 24 -13.96 6.60 19.49
CA ALA A 24 -13.54 5.57 20.45
C ALA A 24 -14.68 5.04 21.36
N LYS A 25 -15.80 5.77 21.50
CA LYS A 25 -16.92 5.41 22.39
C LYS A 25 -17.55 4.07 21.96
N GLY A 26 -17.62 3.11 22.89
CA GLY A 26 -18.17 1.77 22.67
C GLY A 26 -17.19 0.72 22.14
N ARG A 27 -15.94 1.10 21.81
CA ARG A 27 -14.89 0.15 21.38
C ARG A 27 -14.06 -0.34 22.56
N LYS A 28 -13.63 -1.61 22.50
CA LYS A 28 -12.62 -2.14 23.44
C LYS A 28 -11.32 -1.34 23.32
N LEU A 29 -10.63 -1.12 24.45
CA LEU A 29 -9.37 -0.36 24.47
C LEU A 29 -8.31 -0.91 23.49
N SER A 30 -8.22 -2.24 23.37
CA SER A 30 -7.33 -2.91 22.42
C SER A 30 -7.68 -2.59 20.96
N SER A 31 -8.97 -2.51 20.63
CA SER A 31 -9.45 -2.14 19.29
C SER A 31 -9.12 -0.69 18.96
N THR A 32 -9.35 0.24 19.90
CA THR A 32 -8.98 1.65 19.73
C THR A 32 -7.48 1.82 19.52
N ARG A 33 -6.64 1.13 20.32
CA ARG A 33 -5.17 1.14 20.16
C ARG A 33 -4.72 0.53 18.84
N TRP A 34 -5.38 -0.52 18.35
CA TRP A 34 -5.07 -1.09 17.04
C TRP A 34 -5.40 -0.10 15.91
N LEU A 35 -6.57 0.52 15.94
CA LEU A 35 -6.97 1.53 14.95
C LEU A 35 -6.03 2.74 14.95
N GLU A 36 -5.67 3.26 16.14
CA GLU A 36 -4.70 4.33 16.24
C GLU A 36 -3.34 3.94 15.64
N ARG A 37 -2.87 2.71 15.84
CA ARG A 37 -1.63 2.24 15.20
C ARG A 37 -1.75 2.21 13.68
N GLN A 38 -2.84 1.70 13.14
CA GLN A 38 -3.05 1.67 11.69
C GLN A 38 -3.13 3.08 11.08
N LEU A 39 -3.82 4.01 11.75
CA LEU A 39 -3.94 5.40 11.30
C LEU A 39 -2.60 6.16 11.26
N ASN A 40 -1.66 5.75 12.11
CA ASN A 40 -0.34 6.37 12.20
C ASN A 40 0.78 5.49 11.61
N ASP A 41 0.43 4.40 10.92
CA ASP A 41 1.42 3.55 10.27
C ASP A 41 1.94 4.25 9.00
N PRO A 42 3.25 4.56 8.91
CA PRO A 42 3.81 5.27 7.77
C PRO A 42 3.64 4.50 6.46
N TYR A 43 3.57 3.16 6.49
CA TYR A 43 3.36 2.35 5.29
C TYR A 43 1.90 2.37 4.83
N VAL A 44 0.94 2.61 5.73
CA VAL A 44 -0.46 2.81 5.31
C VAL A 44 -0.59 4.15 4.59
N ALA A 45 0.04 5.21 5.12
CA ALA A 45 0.09 6.51 4.44
C ALA A 45 0.83 6.41 3.09
N ARG A 46 1.97 5.72 3.06
CA ARG A 46 2.75 5.47 1.85
C ARG A 46 1.96 4.67 0.82
N ALA A 47 1.28 3.59 1.21
CA ALA A 47 0.46 2.79 0.31
C ALA A 47 -0.62 3.64 -0.38
N ARG A 48 -1.32 4.49 0.38
CA ARG A 48 -2.32 5.40 -0.19
C ARG A 48 -1.71 6.40 -1.17
N ARG A 49 -0.55 6.98 -0.83
CA ARG A 49 0.15 7.93 -1.71
C ARG A 49 0.65 7.27 -3.00
N GLU A 50 1.10 6.03 -2.93
CA GLU A 50 1.64 5.26 -4.05
C GLU A 50 0.58 4.43 -4.80
N GLY A 51 -0.71 4.54 -4.41
CA GLY A 51 -1.81 3.84 -5.10
C GLY A 51 -1.89 2.34 -4.81
N PHE A 52 -1.22 1.84 -3.76
CA PHE A 52 -1.36 0.46 -3.32
C PHE A 52 -2.61 0.28 -2.45
N ARG A 53 -3.33 -0.82 -2.65
CA ARG A 53 -4.53 -1.22 -1.92
C ARG A 53 -4.28 -1.54 -0.45
N GLY A 54 -3.02 -1.75 -0.05
CA GLY A 54 -2.64 -1.88 1.34
C GLY A 54 -1.12 -1.96 1.57
N ARG A 55 -0.70 -1.77 2.83
CA ARG A 55 0.72 -1.82 3.24
C ARG A 55 1.41 -3.16 2.97
N ALA A 56 0.65 -4.23 2.74
CA ALA A 56 1.19 -5.55 2.44
C ALA A 56 2.02 -5.57 1.14
N ALA A 57 1.74 -4.67 0.18
CA ALA A 57 2.51 -4.50 -1.04
C ALA A 57 4.01 -4.33 -0.76
N PHE A 58 4.37 -3.56 0.25
CA PHE A 58 5.78 -3.33 0.61
C PHE A 58 6.48 -4.60 1.10
N LYS A 59 5.76 -5.53 1.74
CA LYS A 59 6.35 -6.79 2.20
C LYS A 59 6.84 -7.63 1.02
N ILE A 60 5.99 -7.85 0.02
CA ILE A 60 6.36 -8.65 -1.14
C ILE A 60 7.37 -7.91 -2.02
N LEU A 61 7.25 -6.58 -2.13
CA LEU A 61 8.21 -5.76 -2.87
C LEU A 61 9.61 -5.87 -2.28
N GLU A 62 9.76 -5.71 -0.96
CA GLU A 62 11.05 -5.87 -0.28
C GLU A 62 11.59 -7.31 -0.35
N LEU A 63 10.72 -8.32 -0.27
CA LEU A 63 11.12 -9.71 -0.46
C LEU A 63 11.62 -9.96 -1.89
N ASP A 64 10.89 -9.49 -2.91
CA ASP A 64 11.29 -9.67 -4.30
C ASP A 64 12.59 -8.90 -4.62
N ASP A 65 12.75 -7.69 -4.08
CA ASP A 65 13.99 -6.93 -4.29
C ASP A 65 15.22 -7.67 -3.73
N ARG A 66 15.04 -8.47 -2.67
CA ARG A 66 16.09 -9.30 -2.06
C ARG A 66 16.30 -10.65 -2.75
N PHE A 67 15.22 -11.35 -3.06
CA PHE A 67 15.27 -12.75 -3.47
C PHE A 67 14.99 -12.97 -4.97
N ARG A 68 14.49 -11.95 -5.66
CA ARG A 68 14.25 -11.89 -7.12
C ARG A 68 13.47 -13.08 -7.67
N PHE A 69 12.31 -13.35 -7.07
CA PHE A 69 11.47 -14.50 -7.44
C PHE A 69 10.29 -14.13 -8.35
N LEU A 70 9.92 -12.84 -8.44
CA LEU A 70 8.95 -12.34 -9.39
C LEU A 70 9.67 -11.86 -10.65
N VAL A 71 9.80 -12.74 -11.63
CA VAL A 71 10.50 -12.48 -12.89
C VAL A 71 9.55 -12.42 -14.09
N PRO A 72 9.88 -11.65 -15.15
CA PRO A 72 9.05 -11.61 -16.36
C PRO A 72 8.79 -13.01 -16.94
N GLY A 73 7.53 -13.32 -17.20
CA GLY A 73 7.11 -14.64 -17.69
C GLY A 73 6.75 -15.66 -16.61
N ALA A 74 6.94 -15.33 -15.32
CA ALA A 74 6.54 -16.20 -14.23
C ALA A 74 5.02 -16.40 -14.20
N ARG A 75 4.62 -17.56 -13.68
CA ARG A 75 3.21 -17.89 -13.37
C ARG A 75 3.06 -17.87 -11.86
N VAL A 76 2.22 -16.99 -11.35
CA VAL A 76 2.10 -16.73 -9.92
C VAL A 76 0.64 -16.89 -9.51
N VAL A 77 0.43 -17.57 -8.37
CA VAL A 77 -0.86 -17.70 -7.72
C VAL A 77 -0.76 -17.04 -6.34
N ASP A 78 -1.66 -16.11 -6.05
CA ASP A 78 -1.77 -15.44 -4.74
C ASP A 78 -3.04 -15.94 -4.03
N LEU A 79 -2.86 -16.59 -2.88
CA LEU A 79 -3.94 -17.20 -2.10
C LEU A 79 -4.27 -16.34 -0.89
N GLY A 80 -5.55 -16.03 -0.69
CA GLY A 80 -5.96 -15.05 0.31
C GLY A 80 -5.56 -13.63 -0.11
N CYS A 81 -5.75 -13.33 -1.40
CA CYS A 81 -5.19 -12.14 -2.02
C CYS A 81 -5.92 -10.85 -1.66
N ALA A 82 -7.14 -10.87 -1.10
CA ALA A 82 -7.93 -9.67 -0.84
C ALA A 82 -7.21 -8.73 0.13
N PRO A 83 -7.07 -7.42 -0.18
CA PRO A 83 -7.72 -6.68 -1.28
C PRO A 83 -6.92 -6.59 -2.60
N GLY A 84 -5.80 -7.30 -2.73
CA GLY A 84 -5.00 -7.38 -3.96
C GLY A 84 -3.65 -6.66 -3.91
N GLY A 85 -3.16 -6.31 -2.71
CA GLY A 85 -1.91 -5.53 -2.57
C GLY A 85 -0.66 -6.25 -3.07
N TRP A 86 -0.58 -7.58 -2.93
CA TRP A 86 0.53 -8.37 -3.48
C TRP A 86 0.42 -8.52 -4.99
N LEU A 87 -0.79 -8.79 -5.48
CA LEU A 87 -1.09 -8.84 -6.90
C LEU A 87 -0.67 -7.56 -7.64
N GLN A 88 -0.92 -6.37 -7.08
CA GLN A 88 -0.47 -5.09 -7.67
C GLN A 88 1.03 -5.05 -7.94
N VAL A 89 1.84 -5.56 -7.02
CA VAL A 89 3.30 -5.63 -7.19
C VAL A 89 3.65 -6.68 -8.24
N ALA A 90 3.01 -7.85 -8.16
CA ALA A 90 3.30 -8.96 -9.05
C ALA A 90 3.00 -8.64 -10.53
N VAL A 91 1.92 -7.90 -10.82
CA VAL A 91 1.53 -7.51 -12.20
C VAL A 91 2.70 -6.90 -12.98
N ASP A 92 3.37 -5.90 -12.41
CA ASP A 92 4.54 -5.28 -13.06
C ASP A 92 5.74 -6.23 -13.07
N ARG A 93 6.07 -6.86 -11.94
CA ARG A 93 7.28 -7.68 -11.80
C ARG A 93 7.31 -8.86 -12.77
N VAL A 94 6.18 -9.53 -12.96
CA VAL A 94 6.06 -10.67 -13.90
C VAL A 94 5.73 -10.27 -15.32
N ASN A 95 5.59 -8.96 -15.60
CA ASN A 95 5.18 -8.43 -16.90
C ASN A 95 3.83 -9.01 -17.38
N ALA A 96 2.84 -9.07 -16.48
CA ALA A 96 1.54 -9.70 -16.78
C ALA A 96 0.76 -8.96 -17.87
N LEU A 97 0.93 -7.64 -17.97
CA LEU A 97 0.28 -6.79 -18.97
C LEU A 97 1.14 -6.55 -20.23
N GLY A 98 2.32 -7.18 -20.32
CA GLY A 98 3.21 -7.02 -21.49
C GLY A 98 3.84 -5.63 -21.66
N ALA A 99 3.81 -4.78 -20.63
CA ALA A 99 4.37 -3.42 -20.68
C ALA A 99 5.89 -3.39 -20.96
N LYS A 100 6.62 -4.44 -20.57
CA LYS A 100 8.07 -4.58 -20.79
C LYS A 100 8.33 -5.28 -22.14
N GLN A 101 8.53 -4.50 -23.19
CA GLN A 101 8.84 -5.00 -24.54
C GLN A 101 10.08 -5.90 -24.55
N GLY A 102 10.06 -6.96 -25.36
CA GLY A 102 11.17 -7.92 -25.47
C GLY A 102 11.36 -8.84 -24.25
N LYS A 103 10.47 -8.76 -23.24
CA LYS A 103 10.44 -9.69 -22.10
C LYS A 103 9.24 -10.62 -22.20
N LYS A 104 9.38 -11.82 -21.59
CA LYS A 104 8.27 -12.78 -21.51
C LYS A 104 7.10 -12.18 -20.72
N ILE A 105 5.88 -12.51 -21.12
CA ILE A 105 4.64 -12.08 -20.46
C ILE A 105 4.27 -13.15 -19.42
N GLY A 106 4.11 -12.73 -18.17
CA GLY A 106 3.72 -13.60 -17.07
C GLY A 106 2.22 -13.82 -16.97
N ARG A 107 1.81 -14.70 -16.07
CA ARG A 107 0.39 -14.91 -15.71
C ARG A 107 0.24 -14.81 -14.21
N LEU A 108 -0.85 -14.18 -13.79
CA LEU A 108 -1.15 -13.94 -12.39
C LEU A 108 -2.60 -14.39 -12.12
N LEU A 109 -2.80 -15.14 -11.04
CA LEU A 109 -4.11 -15.54 -10.57
C LEU A 109 -4.23 -15.22 -9.08
N GLY A 110 -5.21 -14.39 -8.72
CA GLY A 110 -5.60 -14.14 -7.34
C GLY A 110 -6.79 -15.00 -6.95
N ILE A 111 -6.74 -15.63 -5.78
CA ILE A 111 -7.84 -16.43 -5.24
C ILE A 111 -8.13 -15.96 -3.82
N ASP A 112 -9.37 -15.56 -3.56
CA ASP A 112 -9.86 -15.23 -2.23
C ASP A 112 -11.34 -15.60 -2.12
N LEU A 113 -11.83 -15.71 -0.89
CA LEU A 113 -13.27 -15.85 -0.61
C LEU A 113 -13.99 -14.51 -0.74
N GLN A 114 -13.27 -13.40 -0.50
CA GLN A 114 -13.78 -12.05 -0.67
C GLN A 114 -13.59 -11.58 -2.11
N GLU A 115 -14.50 -10.74 -2.57
CA GLU A 115 -14.37 -10.09 -3.87
C GLU A 115 -13.13 -9.19 -3.89
N VAL A 116 -12.42 -9.21 -5.02
CA VAL A 116 -11.25 -8.40 -5.27
C VAL A 116 -11.45 -7.65 -6.57
N GLU A 117 -11.35 -6.33 -6.50
CA GLU A 117 -11.44 -5.48 -7.69
C GLU A 117 -10.36 -5.88 -8.72
N PRO A 118 -10.66 -5.97 -10.01
CA PRO A 118 -9.66 -6.26 -11.04
C PRO A 118 -8.49 -5.26 -11.04
N LEU A 119 -7.33 -5.71 -11.55
CA LEU A 119 -6.09 -4.92 -11.61
C LEU A 119 -5.76 -4.46 -13.01
#